data_AF-A0A641CFK5-F1
#
_entry.id   AF-A0A641CFK5-F1
#
_cell.length_a   1.000
_cell.length_b   1.000
_cell.length_c   1.000
_cell.angle_alpha   90.00
_cell.angle_beta   90.00
_cell.angle_gamma   90.00
#
_symmetry.space_group_name_H-M   'P 1'
#
loop_
_entity.id
_entity.type
_entity.pdbx_description
1 polymer ?
#
loop_
_entity_poly.entity_id
_entity_poly.type
_entity_poly.pdbx_seq_one_letter_code
_entity_poly.pdbx_strand_id
1 'polypeptide(L)'
;MATSTVIPDDIKTLKSDVSKLKNDQGSYATKSYVDNKTTWNGYCNVIYDQKTLPTTGTIFSGKLHLSNKTGETENAYSDIYTRKNIDGTKDTMTRIVTHNGTKGIFWDFSDLYGGTLIFPGSDGYLKMGNCLMSYGVRGSNALIKFDNTDSLQIKYANHGSTMTLNTQGTAYSGVSTLLWGNSSRPVVYEVGVDGGAYMFYAQKNTDNTYMLSVNGACHATAF
;
A
#
# COMPACT_ATOMS: atom_id res chain seq x y z
N MET A 1 -80.57 15.39 22.39
CA MET A 1 -79.95 14.13 21.95
C MET A 1 -78.49 14.41 21.64
N ALA A 2 -77.54 13.71 22.26
CA ALA A 2 -76.14 13.77 21.85
C ALA A 2 -75.88 12.59 20.89
N THR A 3 -75.70 12.90 19.60
CA THR A 3 -75.28 11.93 18.59
C THR A 3 -73.79 11.67 18.74
N SER A 4 -73.42 10.48 19.20
CA SER A 4 -72.04 10.02 19.20
C SER A 4 -71.63 9.65 17.77
N THR A 5 -70.67 10.37 17.20
CA THR A 5 -70.15 10.11 15.85
C THR A 5 -69.30 8.84 15.87
N VAL A 6 -69.78 7.78 15.23
CA VAL A 6 -69.00 6.56 14.99
C VAL A 6 -67.97 6.83 13.90
N ILE A 7 -66.69 6.75 14.24
CA ILE A 7 -65.59 6.92 13.26
C ILE A 7 -65.49 5.65 12.40
N PRO A 8 -65.58 5.77 11.06
CA PRO A 8 -65.43 4.66 10.11
C PRO A 8 -64.12 3.88 10.32
N ASP A 9 -64.17 2.56 10.19
CA ASP A 9 -63.05 1.67 10.49
C ASP A 9 -61.83 1.88 9.57
N ASP A 10 -62.05 2.30 8.32
CA ASP A 10 -60.98 2.64 7.37
C ASP A 10 -60.06 3.77 7.90
N ILE A 11 -60.64 4.72 8.64
CA ILE A 11 -59.89 5.82 9.28
C ILE A 11 -59.03 5.29 10.44
N LYS A 12 -59.46 4.23 11.13
CA LYS A 12 -58.68 3.60 12.20
C LYS A 12 -57.48 2.83 11.63
N THR A 13 -57.65 2.16 10.49
CA THR A 13 -56.58 1.42 9.80
C THR A 13 -55.51 2.37 9.27
N LEU A 14 -55.89 3.49 8.64
CA LEU A 14 -54.95 4.55 8.23
C LEU A 14 -54.10 5.08 9.39
N LYS A 15 -54.70 5.25 10.58
CA LYS A 15 -53.98 5.72 11.77
C LYS A 15 -52.94 4.70 12.28
N SER A 16 -53.23 3.41 12.15
CA SER A 16 -52.31 2.32 12.49
C SER A 16 -51.12 2.26 11.53
N ASP A 17 -51.39 2.36 10.23
CA ASP A 17 -50.36 2.26 9.19
C ASP A 17 -49.41 3.47 9.20
N VAL A 18 -49.93 4.68 9.45
CA VAL A 18 -49.11 5.89 9.66
C VAL A 18 -48.24 5.78 10.91
N SER A 19 -48.74 5.15 11.98
CA SER A 19 -47.93 4.92 13.19
C SER A 19 -46.80 3.91 12.95
N LYS A 20 -47.03 2.86 12.15
CA LYS A 20 -45.98 1.90 11.79
C LYS A 20 -44.90 2.54 10.93
N LEU A 21 -45.26 3.33 9.92
CA LEU A 21 -44.31 4.06 9.08
C LEU A 21 -43.41 5.01 9.89
N LYS A 22 -43.94 5.66 10.93
CA LYS A 22 -43.13 6.51 11.83
C LYS A 22 -42.11 5.70 12.62
N ASN A 23 -42.47 4.51 13.09
CA ASN A 23 -41.55 3.64 13.82
C ASN A 23 -40.47 3.07 12.91
N ASP A 24 -40.86 2.61 11.70
CA ASP A 24 -39.94 2.04 10.73
C ASP A 24 -38.93 3.10 10.23
N GLN A 25 -39.38 4.34 9.97
CA GLN A 25 -38.50 5.44 9.59
C GLN A 25 -37.47 5.78 10.69
N GLY A 26 -37.82 5.60 11.97
CA GLY A 26 -36.89 5.73 13.10
C GLY A 26 -35.84 4.60 13.15
N SER A 27 -36.22 3.37 12.81
CA SER A 27 -35.30 2.22 12.79
C SER A 27 -34.37 2.17 11.58
N TYR A 28 -34.79 2.65 10.41
CA TYR A 28 -33.92 2.68 9.22
C TYR A 28 -32.96 3.88 9.18
N ALA A 29 -33.27 4.99 9.86
CA ALA A 29 -32.42 6.18 9.91
C ALA A 29 -31.24 6.10 10.89
N THR A 30 -31.05 4.99 11.60
CA THR A 30 -30.11 4.86 12.73
C THR A 30 -28.87 4.02 12.46
N LYS A 31 -28.36 3.99 11.21
CA LYS A 31 -26.90 4.00 11.07
C LYS A 31 -26.38 5.41 11.38
N SER A 32 -26.66 5.85 12.61
CA SER A 32 -26.23 7.13 13.14
C SER A 32 -24.74 7.03 13.41
N TYR A 33 -23.94 7.54 12.49
CA TYR A 33 -22.55 7.87 12.82
C TYR A 33 -22.62 8.91 13.93
N VAL A 34 -22.39 8.50 15.18
CA VAL A 34 -22.25 9.43 16.31
C VAL A 34 -20.87 10.05 16.18
N ASP A 35 -20.78 11.16 15.45
CA ASP A 35 -19.58 11.97 15.36
C ASP A 35 -19.40 12.76 16.66
N ASN A 36 -18.61 12.22 17.59
CA ASN A 36 -18.28 12.89 18.84
C ASN A 36 -17.23 13.96 18.56
N LYS A 37 -17.67 15.11 18.02
CA LYS A 37 -16.80 16.23 17.67
C LYS A 37 -16.27 16.94 18.91
N THR A 38 -15.16 16.46 19.47
CA THR A 38 -14.34 17.29 20.36
C THR A 38 -13.46 18.17 19.49
N THR A 39 -13.76 19.47 19.44
CA THR A 39 -12.96 20.44 18.71
C THR A 39 -11.86 20.99 19.62
N TRP A 40 -10.59 20.76 19.26
CA TRP A 40 -9.45 21.39 19.91
C TRP A 40 -9.01 22.60 19.08
N ASN A 41 -9.32 23.81 19.54
CA ASN A 41 -8.90 25.06 18.89
C ASN A 41 -7.60 25.59 19.56
N GLY A 42 -6.44 25.08 19.15
CA GLY A 42 -5.13 25.47 19.69
C GLY A 42 -3.99 24.51 19.31
N TYR A 43 -2.73 24.90 19.55
CA TYR A 43 -1.57 24.02 19.37
C TYR A 43 -1.50 22.99 20.51
N CYS A 44 -1.33 21.71 20.19
CA CYS A 44 -1.07 20.65 21.16
C CYS A 44 0.43 20.32 21.16
N ASN A 45 1.16 20.82 22.17
CA ASN A 45 2.57 20.50 22.36
C ASN A 45 2.69 19.33 23.35
N VAL A 46 2.87 18.11 22.84
CA VAL A 46 3.16 16.93 23.68
C VAL A 46 4.67 16.79 23.82
N ILE A 47 5.23 17.39 24.87
CA ILE A 47 6.67 17.32 25.17
C ILE A 47 6.89 16.33 26.30
N TYR A 48 7.66 15.27 26.03
CA TYR A 48 8.16 14.40 27.09
C TYR A 48 9.59 14.84 27.44
N ASP A 49 9.72 15.53 28.57
CA ASP A 49 11.02 16.02 29.07
C ASP A 49 11.76 14.90 29.82
N GLN A 50 12.46 14.07 29.06
CA GLN A 50 13.30 13.02 29.61
C GLN A 50 14.65 13.60 30.07
N LYS A 51 14.81 13.81 31.38
CA LYS A 51 16.01 14.40 31.99
C LYS A 51 17.30 13.60 31.76
N THR A 52 17.19 12.29 31.59
CA THR A 52 18.32 11.39 31.30
C THR A 52 17.91 10.39 30.24
N LEU A 53 18.65 10.35 29.12
CA LEU A 53 18.43 9.34 28.08
C LEU A 53 18.87 7.96 28.58
N PRO A 54 18.12 6.88 28.25
CA PRO A 54 18.59 5.52 28.52
C PRO A 54 19.83 5.25 27.66
N THR A 55 20.68 4.31 28.07
CA THR A 55 21.90 3.96 27.32
C THR A 55 21.64 2.95 26.20
N THR A 56 20.48 2.30 26.20
CA THR A 56 20.02 1.33 25.20
C THR A 56 18.52 1.48 24.93
N GLY A 57 18.01 0.87 23.85
CA GLY A 57 16.59 0.84 23.50
C GLY A 57 16.09 2.03 22.68
N THR A 58 14.77 2.26 22.72
CA THR A 58 14.07 3.27 21.89
C THR A 58 13.40 4.32 22.77
N ILE A 59 13.58 5.60 22.45
CA ILE A 59 12.85 6.71 23.06
C ILE A 59 11.73 7.21 22.15
N PHE A 60 10.73 7.87 22.74
CA PHE A 60 9.59 8.43 22.03
C PHE A 60 9.38 9.90 22.44
N SER A 61 9.18 10.80 21.48
CA SER A 61 8.47 12.05 21.76
C SER A 61 7.03 11.64 22.08
N GLY A 62 6.41 12.13 23.16
CA GLY A 62 5.10 11.67 23.62
C GLY A 62 4.09 11.41 22.48
N LYS A 63 3.26 10.37 22.65
CA LYS A 63 2.39 9.85 21.58
C LYS A 63 1.04 10.56 21.60
N LEU A 64 0.55 10.99 20.45
CA LEU A 64 -0.86 11.31 20.27
C LEU A 64 -1.61 10.01 19.98
N HIS A 65 -2.50 9.60 20.88
CA HIS A 65 -3.27 8.36 20.78
C HIS A 65 -4.75 8.69 20.61
N LEU A 66 -5.35 8.23 19.52
CA LEU A 66 -6.78 8.36 19.24
C LEU A 66 -7.39 6.97 19.19
N SER A 67 -8.36 6.67 20.05
CA SER A 67 -8.96 5.34 20.10
C SER A 67 -10.48 5.33 20.22
N ASN A 68 -11.04 4.21 19.77
CA ASN A 68 -12.43 3.83 19.95
C ASN A 68 -12.49 2.57 20.83
N LYS A 69 -13.27 2.62 21.90
CA LYS A 69 -13.39 1.53 22.88
C LYS A 69 -14.84 1.13 23.12
N THR A 70 -15.04 -0.13 23.49
CA THR A 70 -16.27 -0.64 24.10
C THR A 70 -15.90 -1.23 25.47
N GLY A 71 -16.23 -0.50 26.55
CA GLY A 71 -15.70 -0.81 27.87
C GLY A 71 -14.17 -0.64 27.90
N GLU A 72 -13.46 -1.65 28.38
CA GLU A 72 -11.99 -1.69 28.42
C GLU A 72 -11.34 -2.16 27.11
N THR A 73 -12.14 -2.69 26.17
CA THR A 73 -11.62 -3.23 24.91
C THR A 73 -11.45 -2.12 23.88
N GLU A 74 -10.23 -1.98 23.36
CA GLU A 74 -9.91 -1.06 22.27
C GLU A 74 -10.17 -1.73 20.92
N ASN A 75 -11.12 -1.18 20.16
CA ASN A 75 -11.58 -1.75 18.89
C ASN A 75 -10.77 -1.24 17.71
N ALA A 76 -10.34 0.03 17.76
CA ALA A 76 -9.50 0.66 16.76
C ALA A 76 -8.76 1.84 17.40
N TYR A 77 -7.49 2.04 17.03
CA TYR A 77 -6.73 3.20 17.45
C TYR A 77 -5.72 3.64 16.40
N SER A 78 -5.31 4.91 16.48
CA SER A 78 -4.23 5.48 15.70
C SER A 78 -3.27 6.25 16.59
N ASP A 79 -1.99 6.08 16.31
CA ASP A 79 -0.93 6.81 16.99
C ASP A 79 -0.14 7.70 16.03
N ILE A 80 0.25 8.87 16.51
CA ILE A 80 1.28 9.70 15.88
C ILE A 80 2.39 9.94 16.90
N TYR A 81 3.61 9.55 16.54
CA TYR A 81 4.77 9.74 17.40
C TYR A 81 6.07 9.84 16.60
N THR A 82 7.05 10.53 17.20
CA THR A 82 8.44 10.40 16.80
C THR A 82 9.12 9.43 17.73
N ARG A 83 9.93 8.52 17.18
CA ARG A 83 10.82 7.67 17.97
C ARG A 83 12.25 7.80 17.50
N LYS A 84 13.17 7.49 18.40
CA LYS A 84 14.59 7.40 18.11
C LYS A 84 15.18 6.16 18.79
N ASN A 85 15.90 5.35 18.01
CA ASN A 85 16.70 4.27 18.59
C ASN A 85 17.98 4.86 19.19
N ILE A 86 18.31 4.43 20.41
CA ILE A 86 19.49 4.90 21.14
C ILE A 86 20.69 3.99 20.90
N ASP A 87 20.44 2.71 20.67
CA ASP A 87 21.40 1.69 20.26
C ASP A 87 21.28 1.34 18.77
N GLY A 88 22.37 0.83 18.20
CA GLY A 88 22.43 0.50 16.77
C GLY A 88 22.35 1.75 15.89
N THR A 89 21.61 1.65 14.78
CA THR A 89 21.42 2.75 13.84
C THR A 89 20.48 3.79 14.48
N LYS A 90 21.04 4.99 14.74
CA LYS A 90 20.50 6.03 15.64
C LYS A 90 19.40 6.87 14.98
N ASP A 91 18.51 6.20 14.30
CA ASP A 91 17.59 6.80 13.34
C ASP A 91 16.44 7.46 14.04
N THR A 92 16.02 8.58 13.46
CA THR A 92 14.83 9.30 13.89
C THR A 92 13.71 8.98 12.91
N MET A 93 12.55 8.63 13.45
CA MET A 93 11.38 8.42 12.60
C MET A 93 10.12 9.01 13.19
N THR A 94 9.33 9.63 12.33
CA THR A 94 7.94 9.97 12.61
C THR A 94 7.07 8.89 11.99
N ARG A 95 6.14 8.35 12.78
CA ARG A 95 5.20 7.32 12.35
C ARG A 95 3.78 7.79 12.50
N ILE A 96 2.98 7.55 11.47
CA ILE A 96 1.53 7.56 11.53
C ILE A 96 1.08 6.12 11.38
N VAL A 97 0.31 5.61 12.33
CA VAL A 97 -0.14 4.22 12.32
C VAL A 97 -1.59 4.10 12.71
N THR A 98 -2.31 3.19 12.04
CA THR A 98 -3.64 2.72 12.44
C THR A 98 -3.60 1.22 12.70
N HIS A 99 -4.24 0.78 13.79
CA HIS A 99 -4.29 -0.62 14.22
C HIS A 99 -5.72 -1.20 14.19
N ASN A 100 -5.82 -2.48 13.86
CA ASN A 100 -7.02 -3.32 14.01
C ASN A 100 -6.59 -4.69 14.57
N GLY A 101 -6.62 -4.84 15.90
CA GLY A 101 -6.06 -6.00 16.58
C GLY A 101 -4.55 -6.13 16.35
N THR A 102 -4.10 -7.28 15.83
CA THR A 102 -2.68 -7.53 15.50
C THR A 102 -2.24 -7.00 14.13
N LYS A 103 -3.17 -6.52 13.30
CA LYS A 103 -2.89 -5.93 11.97
C LYS A 103 -2.75 -4.41 12.09
N GLY A 104 -1.95 -3.79 11.21
CA GLY A 104 -1.80 -2.33 11.17
C GLY A 104 -1.49 -1.78 9.78
N ILE A 105 -1.44 -0.46 9.63
CA ILE A 105 -0.90 0.22 8.44
C ILE A 105 0.05 1.29 8.95
N PHE A 106 1.31 1.28 8.49
CA PHE A 106 2.37 2.18 8.98
C PHE A 106 2.85 3.13 7.89
N TRP A 107 2.85 4.42 8.17
CA TRP A 107 3.50 5.43 7.34
C TRP A 107 4.72 5.93 8.11
N ASP A 108 5.91 5.52 7.65
CA ASP A 108 7.17 5.81 8.30
C ASP A 108 7.96 6.85 7.52
N PHE A 109 8.21 7.97 8.18
CA PHE A 109 9.12 9.00 7.73
C PHE A 109 10.41 8.86 8.53
N SER A 110 11.39 8.13 7.98
CA SER A 110 12.68 7.90 8.62
C SER A 110 13.83 8.46 7.81
N ASP A 111 14.90 8.83 8.52
CA ASP A 111 16.20 9.18 7.95
C ASP A 111 17.02 7.94 7.53
N LEU A 112 16.63 6.75 8.00
CA LEU A 112 17.35 5.50 7.74
C LEU A 112 17.23 4.98 6.28
N TYR A 113 16.10 5.20 5.60
CA TYR A 113 15.84 4.58 4.28
C TYR A 113 15.18 5.50 3.24
N GLY A 114 15.08 6.80 3.51
CA GLY A 114 14.11 7.66 2.82
C GLY A 114 12.68 7.26 3.20
N GLY A 115 11.72 8.20 3.12
CA GLY A 115 10.35 7.95 3.58
C GLY A 115 9.76 6.69 2.92
N THR A 116 9.53 5.64 3.72
CA THR A 116 9.05 4.35 3.23
C THR A 116 7.59 4.18 3.61
N LEU A 117 6.74 3.90 2.64
CA LEU A 117 5.36 3.50 2.89
C LEU A 117 5.30 1.97 3.01
N ILE A 118 5.04 1.46 4.22
CA ILE A 118 5.03 0.02 4.51
C ILE A 118 3.61 -0.44 4.83
N PHE A 119 3.15 -1.44 4.07
CA PHE A 119 1.90 -2.15 4.32
C PHE A 119 2.20 -3.47 5.05
N PRO A 120 2.13 -3.54 6.38
CA PRO A 120 2.40 -4.77 7.10
C PRO A 120 1.21 -5.76 6.93
N GLY A 121 1.51 -7.06 6.85
CA GLY A 121 0.49 -8.10 6.68
C GLY A 121 0.13 -8.40 5.22
N SER A 122 -0.83 -9.29 4.99
CA SER A 122 -1.13 -9.85 3.66
C SER A 122 -2.00 -8.97 2.76
N ASP A 123 -2.60 -7.89 3.29
CA ASP A 123 -3.78 -7.25 2.69
C ASP A 123 -3.65 -5.72 2.48
N GLY A 124 -2.45 -5.14 2.64
CA GLY A 124 -2.32 -3.68 2.56
C GLY A 124 -2.13 -3.16 1.12
N TYR A 125 -2.73 -2.01 0.83
CA TYR A 125 -2.70 -1.38 -0.50
C TYR A 125 -2.70 0.16 -0.40
N LEU A 126 -2.08 0.82 -1.38
CA LEU A 126 -2.15 2.27 -1.55
C LEU A 126 -3.23 2.60 -2.60
N LYS A 127 -4.32 3.27 -2.18
CA LYS A 127 -5.31 3.81 -3.11
C LYS A 127 -5.01 5.28 -3.39
N MET A 128 -4.63 5.59 -4.62
CA MET A 128 -4.38 6.96 -5.09
C MET A 128 -5.41 7.34 -6.17
N GLY A 129 -5.74 8.63 -6.26
CA GLY A 129 -6.49 9.20 -7.39
C GLY A 129 -5.56 9.52 -8.57
N ASN A 130 -5.73 10.69 -9.21
CA ASN A 130 -4.80 11.18 -10.22
C ASN A 130 -3.46 11.58 -9.56
N CYS A 131 -2.53 10.64 -9.45
CA CYS A 131 -1.22 10.87 -8.87
C CYS A 131 -0.13 10.56 -9.89
N LEU A 132 0.85 11.46 -10.00
CA LEU A 132 2.09 11.21 -10.72
C LEU A 132 3.11 10.61 -9.74
N MET A 133 3.41 9.33 -9.89
CA MET A 133 4.60 8.72 -9.27
C MET A 133 5.80 9.05 -10.17
N SER A 134 6.53 10.09 -9.82
CA SER A 134 7.75 10.51 -10.52
C SER A 134 8.93 10.49 -9.56
N TYR A 135 10.00 9.81 -9.97
CA TYR A 135 11.27 9.85 -9.28
C TYR A 135 11.99 11.13 -9.73
N GLY A 136 12.15 12.10 -8.82
CA GLY A 136 12.52 13.48 -9.17
C GLY A 136 13.95 13.67 -9.69
N VAL A 137 14.83 12.68 -9.54
CA VAL A 137 16.23 12.79 -9.99
C VAL A 137 16.40 12.05 -11.32
N ARG A 138 16.42 12.81 -12.44
CA ARG A 138 16.84 12.28 -13.74
C ARG A 138 18.29 11.80 -13.65
N GLY A 139 18.49 10.50 -13.87
CA GLY A 139 19.83 9.88 -13.84
C GLY A 139 20.03 8.84 -12.74
N SER A 140 19.05 8.60 -11.87
CA SER A 140 19.05 7.47 -10.93
C SER A 140 17.98 6.44 -11.32
N ASN A 141 18.30 5.15 -11.20
CA ASN A 141 17.37 4.07 -11.53
C ASN A 141 16.12 4.18 -10.65
N ALA A 142 14.99 4.48 -11.28
CA ALA A 142 13.67 4.29 -10.70
C ALA A 142 13.40 2.78 -10.62
N LEU A 143 13.81 2.16 -9.51
CA LEU A 143 13.61 0.74 -9.27
C LEU A 143 12.25 0.55 -8.61
N ILE A 144 11.31 -0.01 -9.35
CA ILE A 144 10.16 -0.67 -8.74
C ILE A 144 10.65 -2.09 -8.42
N LYS A 145 11.06 -2.31 -7.17
CA LYS A 145 11.59 -3.59 -6.71
C LYS A 145 10.48 -4.44 -6.13
N PHE A 146 10.50 -5.71 -6.54
CA PHE A 146 9.66 -6.78 -6.04
C PHE A 146 10.62 -7.80 -5.42
N ASP A 147 10.40 -8.24 -4.18
CA ASP A 147 11.23 -9.31 -3.62
C ASP A 147 10.87 -10.65 -4.28
N ASN A 148 11.60 -11.74 -4.01
CA ASN A 148 11.59 -13.03 -4.75
C ASN A 148 10.20 -13.73 -4.88
N THR A 149 9.14 -13.13 -4.34
CA THR A 149 7.75 -13.59 -4.42
C THR A 149 6.76 -12.52 -4.88
N ASP A 150 7.20 -11.28 -5.10
CA ASP A 150 6.32 -10.14 -5.38
C ASP A 150 6.17 -9.89 -6.88
N SER A 151 5.06 -9.27 -7.29
CA SER A 151 4.74 -8.99 -8.70
C SER A 151 4.32 -7.54 -8.94
N LEU A 152 4.78 -6.95 -10.06
CA LEU A 152 4.24 -5.70 -10.58
C LEU A 152 2.91 -6.00 -11.28
N GLN A 153 1.80 -5.42 -10.81
CA GLN A 153 0.49 -5.54 -11.46
C GLN A 153 -0.06 -4.16 -11.80
N ILE A 154 -0.23 -3.86 -13.10
CA ILE A 154 -0.87 -2.64 -13.60
C ILE A 154 -2.29 -3.03 -14.06
N LYS A 155 -3.34 -2.61 -13.32
CA LYS A 155 -4.75 -2.98 -13.56
C LYS A 155 -5.62 -1.74 -13.79
N TYR A 156 -6.68 -1.85 -14.61
CA TYR A 156 -7.64 -0.79 -14.94
C TYR A 156 -7.09 0.45 -15.66
N ALA A 157 -6.07 0.29 -16.52
CA ALA A 157 -5.73 1.29 -17.52
C ALA A 157 -6.91 1.45 -18.51
N ASN A 158 -7.87 2.33 -18.18
CA ASN A 158 -9.12 2.53 -18.92
C ASN A 158 -8.89 3.26 -20.27
N HIS A 159 -9.94 3.34 -21.09
CA HIS A 159 -9.91 4.00 -22.41
C HIS A 159 -9.28 5.42 -22.33
N GLY A 160 -8.08 5.57 -22.90
CA GLY A 160 -7.27 6.80 -22.86
C GLY A 160 -5.94 6.73 -22.07
N SER A 161 -5.56 5.59 -21.48
CA SER A 161 -4.28 5.40 -20.76
C SER A 161 -3.19 4.71 -21.61
N THR A 162 -1.89 5.03 -21.42
CA THR A 162 -0.74 4.39 -22.11
C THR A 162 0.32 3.83 -21.14
N MET A 163 0.70 2.55 -21.30
CA MET A 163 1.92 1.96 -20.72
C MET A 163 2.95 1.79 -21.85
N THR A 164 4.08 2.48 -21.76
CA THR A 164 5.10 2.49 -22.83
C THR A 164 6.41 1.89 -22.32
N LEU A 165 6.75 0.72 -22.84
CA LEU A 165 8.11 0.15 -22.84
C LEU A 165 8.62 0.35 -24.27
N ASN A 166 9.25 1.49 -24.57
CA ASN A 166 9.35 1.87 -25.98
C ASN A 166 10.34 1.00 -26.75
N THR A 167 9.79 0.23 -27.68
CA THR A 167 10.44 -0.44 -28.80
C THR A 167 9.90 0.20 -30.07
N GLN A 168 10.70 0.31 -31.13
CA GLN A 168 10.18 0.75 -32.43
C GLN A 168 9.59 -0.45 -33.18
N GLY A 169 8.33 -0.34 -33.60
CA GLY A 169 7.49 -1.45 -34.09
C GLY A 169 7.84 -2.02 -35.48
N THR A 170 9.00 -1.71 -36.02
CA THR A 170 9.50 -2.35 -37.25
C THR A 170 10.26 -3.64 -36.95
N ALA A 171 10.33 -4.09 -35.69
CA ALA A 171 10.98 -5.33 -35.31
C ALA A 171 10.21 -6.56 -35.82
N TYR A 172 10.93 -7.51 -36.43
CA TYR A 172 10.36 -8.74 -37.02
C TYR A 172 9.90 -9.76 -35.95
N SER A 173 10.48 -9.73 -34.74
CA SER A 173 10.09 -10.58 -33.59
C SER A 173 10.35 -9.86 -32.26
N GLY A 174 9.62 -10.25 -31.21
CA GLY A 174 9.77 -9.74 -29.84
C GLY A 174 11.04 -10.24 -29.16
N VAL A 175 11.48 -9.51 -28.13
CA VAL A 175 12.69 -9.83 -27.36
C VAL A 175 12.34 -9.98 -25.89
N SER A 176 12.68 -11.13 -25.31
CA SER A 176 12.62 -11.38 -23.87
C SER A 176 14.01 -11.34 -23.26
N THR A 177 14.11 -10.90 -22.00
CA THR A 177 15.33 -11.01 -21.20
C THR A 177 15.04 -11.84 -19.97
N LEU A 178 15.69 -12.99 -19.84
CA LEU A 178 15.50 -13.91 -18.73
C LEU A 178 16.79 -14.01 -17.91
N LEU A 179 16.65 -14.07 -16.58
CA LEU A 179 17.72 -14.45 -15.66
C LEU A 179 17.34 -15.79 -15.03
N TRP A 180 18.13 -16.83 -15.26
CA TRP A 180 17.87 -18.16 -14.74
C TRP A 180 19.18 -18.91 -14.44
N GLY A 181 19.11 -20.10 -13.83
CA GLY A 181 20.29 -20.91 -13.56
C GLY A 181 19.98 -22.30 -13.02
N ASN A 182 20.94 -23.21 -13.10
CA ASN A 182 20.89 -24.54 -12.52
C ASN A 182 22.29 -25.04 -12.11
N SER A 183 22.40 -26.23 -11.52
CA SER A 183 23.67 -26.74 -10.99
C SER A 183 24.82 -26.84 -12.01
N SER A 184 24.53 -26.96 -13.31
CA SER A 184 25.53 -27.04 -14.39
C SER A 184 25.71 -25.72 -15.16
N ARG A 185 24.70 -24.85 -15.13
CA ARG A 185 24.70 -23.50 -15.73
C ARG A 185 24.21 -22.53 -14.66
N PRO A 186 25.04 -22.22 -13.67
CA PRO A 186 24.62 -21.55 -12.44
C PRO A 186 24.00 -20.17 -12.68
N VAL A 187 24.39 -19.48 -13.75
CA VAL A 187 23.83 -18.17 -14.10
C VAL A 187 23.74 -18.05 -15.61
N VAL A 188 22.54 -17.74 -16.09
CA VAL A 188 22.24 -17.52 -17.50
C VAL A 188 21.39 -16.26 -17.62
N TYR A 189 21.94 -15.30 -18.35
CA TYR A 189 21.18 -14.18 -18.87
C TYR A 189 20.89 -14.45 -20.33
N GLU A 190 19.63 -14.65 -20.64
CA GLU A 190 19.19 -15.11 -21.94
C GLU A 190 18.35 -14.04 -22.61
N VAL A 191 18.75 -13.68 -23.82
CA VAL A 191 17.99 -12.79 -24.67
C VAL A 191 17.44 -13.63 -25.82
N GLY A 192 16.14 -13.86 -25.77
CA GLY A 192 15.45 -14.73 -26.71
C GLY A 192 14.58 -13.92 -27.66
N VAL A 193 14.54 -14.35 -28.92
CA VAL A 193 13.39 -14.06 -29.77
C VAL A 193 12.28 -15.02 -29.43
N ASP A 194 11.07 -14.54 -29.48
CA ASP A 194 9.91 -15.34 -29.11
C ASP A 194 9.75 -16.56 -30.04
N GLY A 195 9.52 -17.75 -29.46
CA GLY A 195 9.33 -19.01 -30.19
C GLY A 195 10.59 -19.58 -30.85
N GLY A 196 11.71 -18.85 -30.78
CA GLY A 196 13.02 -19.30 -31.21
C GLY A 196 13.85 -19.79 -30.03
N ALA A 197 14.96 -20.46 -30.33
CA ALA A 197 16.04 -20.56 -29.37
C ALA A 197 16.62 -19.16 -29.07
N TYR A 198 17.31 -19.01 -27.94
CA TYR A 198 17.97 -17.76 -27.54
C TYR A 198 18.67 -17.09 -28.72
N MET A 199 18.55 -15.78 -28.89
CA MET A 199 19.38 -15.07 -29.87
C MET A 199 20.84 -15.17 -29.44
N PHE A 200 21.04 -14.86 -28.17
CA PHE A 200 22.26 -15.11 -27.46
C PHE A 200 21.91 -15.31 -25.99
N TYR A 201 22.74 -16.07 -25.29
CA TYR A 201 22.79 -15.96 -23.85
C TYR A 201 24.24 -15.76 -23.46
N ALA A 202 24.44 -15.05 -22.37
CA ALA A 202 25.69 -15.13 -21.64
C ALA A 202 25.45 -16.05 -20.45
N GLN A 203 26.39 -16.96 -20.22
CA GLN A 203 26.36 -17.80 -19.03
C GLN A 203 27.71 -17.84 -18.34
N LYS A 204 27.66 -18.13 -17.05
CA LYS A 204 28.79 -18.56 -16.25
C LYS A 204 28.69 -20.06 -16.05
N ASN A 205 29.78 -20.77 -16.31
CA ASN A 205 29.88 -22.19 -16.08
C ASN A 205 30.22 -22.49 -14.62
N THR A 206 30.10 -23.76 -14.25
CA THR A 206 30.48 -24.26 -12.92
C THR A 206 31.98 -24.16 -12.66
N ASP A 207 32.81 -24.36 -13.69
CA ASP A 207 34.27 -24.17 -13.66
C ASP A 207 34.70 -22.69 -13.68
N ASN A 208 33.72 -21.78 -13.67
CA ASN A 208 33.90 -20.33 -13.73
C ASN A 208 34.40 -19.78 -15.07
N THR A 209 34.43 -20.59 -16.12
CA THR A 209 34.56 -20.06 -17.47
C THR A 209 33.25 -19.41 -17.90
N TYR A 210 33.35 -18.41 -18.78
CA TYR A 210 32.19 -17.67 -19.28
C TYR A 210 32.01 -17.98 -20.75
N MET A 211 30.76 -17.95 -21.18
CA MET A 211 30.42 -18.16 -22.57
C MET A 211 29.31 -17.21 -22.96
N LEU A 212 29.59 -16.46 -24.02
CA LEU A 212 28.54 -15.86 -24.83
C LEU A 212 28.27 -16.84 -25.95
N SER A 213 27.10 -17.46 -25.90
CA SER A 213 26.63 -18.28 -27.00
C SER A 213 25.72 -17.42 -27.85
N VAL A 214 26.06 -17.30 -29.13
CA VAL A 214 25.20 -16.69 -30.14
C VAL A 214 24.64 -17.81 -30.98
N ASN A 215 23.33 -17.84 -31.11
CA ASN A 215 22.64 -18.88 -31.84
C ASN A 215 22.50 -18.50 -33.31
N GLY A 216 23.61 -18.52 -34.02
CA GLY A 216 23.66 -18.18 -35.44
C GLY A 216 25.00 -17.58 -35.86
N ALA A 217 25.07 -17.20 -37.13
CA ALA A 217 26.24 -16.51 -37.67
C ALA A 217 26.38 -15.14 -36.99
N CYS A 218 27.47 -14.95 -36.28
CA CYS A 218 27.83 -13.64 -35.75
C CYS A 218 28.59 -12.87 -36.83
N HIS A 219 27.98 -11.81 -37.36
CA HIS A 219 28.64 -10.94 -38.32
C HIS A 219 29.48 -9.91 -37.57
N ALA A 220 30.72 -10.30 -37.25
CA ALA A 220 31.73 -9.39 -36.77
C ALA A 220 32.42 -8.74 -37.99
N THR A 221 32.32 -7.43 -38.11
CA THR A 221 33.24 -6.69 -38.99
C THR A 221 34.55 -6.55 -38.21
N ALA A 222 35.67 -6.98 -38.82
CA ALA A 222 36.99 -6.73 -38.25
C ALA A 222 37.15 -5.21 -38.10
N PHE A 223 37.68 -4.79 -36.95
CA PHE A 223 38.00 -3.38 -36.67
C PHE A 223 39.06 -2.85 -37.64
#